data_AF-A0A2G6LQ38-F1
#
_entry.id   AF-A0A2G6LQ38-F1
#
_cell.length_a   1.000
_cell.length_b   1.000
_cell.length_c   1.000
_cell.angle_alpha   90.00
_cell.angle_beta   90.00
_cell.angle_gamma   90.00
#
_symmetry.space_group_name_H-M   'P 1'
#
loop_
_entity.id
_entity.type
_entity.pdbx_description
1 polymer ?
#
loop_
_entity_poly.entity_id
_entity_poly.type
_entity_poly.pdbx_seq_one_letter_code
_entity_poly.pdbx_strand_id
1 'polypeptide(L)'
;MGNIYNNLGKKCGDYMQKQYELAIDAKNKLNENFHKWMSFYYVANSAILLSVVGIANQQANMCCEVSFALAVIGVVISIFWKLSCKGHLYWSQNWIEVIFRLEEQLFKDNDQFKIYSIFSKKVHSEKRDFNVSTPKLTLYFSYIVHFSWVIYSIFPLWIILRRYFNSYCLVLRCIIIFIYIVIAFWGHSLFRNNLKSRTDGSHTLFE
;
A
#
# COMPACT_ATOMS: atom_id res chain seq x y z
N MET A 1 -26.75 -45.65 -12.15
CA MET A 1 -25.57 -44.78 -12.01
C MET A 1 -25.82 -43.31 -12.39
N GLY A 2 -26.69 -42.98 -13.37
CA GLY A 2 -26.93 -41.58 -13.78
C GLY A 2 -27.44 -40.61 -12.69
N ASN A 3 -28.15 -41.10 -11.67
CA ASN A 3 -28.72 -40.25 -10.61
C ASN A 3 -27.67 -39.74 -9.59
N ILE A 4 -26.54 -40.43 -9.44
CA ILE A 4 -25.46 -40.06 -8.52
C ILE A 4 -24.57 -38.97 -9.16
N TYR A 5 -24.25 -39.11 -10.44
CA TYR A 5 -23.47 -38.12 -11.20
C TYR A 5 -24.20 -36.78 -11.34
N ASN A 6 -25.52 -36.80 -11.56
CA ASN A 6 -26.33 -35.58 -11.61
C ASN A 6 -26.40 -34.86 -10.25
N ASN A 7 -26.48 -35.60 -9.14
CA ASN A 7 -26.45 -35.02 -7.79
C ASN A 7 -25.07 -34.46 -7.41
N LEU A 8 -23.99 -35.13 -7.84
CA LEU A 8 -22.62 -34.65 -7.65
C LEU A 8 -22.33 -33.38 -8.47
N GLY A 9 -22.80 -33.34 -9.73
CA GLY A 9 -22.69 -32.16 -10.58
C GLY A 9 -23.44 -30.95 -10.02
N LYS A 10 -24.65 -31.16 -9.50
CA LYS A 10 -25.45 -30.10 -8.86
C LYS A 10 -24.79 -29.58 -7.57
N LYS A 11 -24.33 -30.48 -6.68
CA LYS A 11 -23.60 -30.09 -5.46
C LYS A 11 -22.29 -29.35 -5.76
N CYS A 12 -21.60 -29.73 -6.84
CA CYS A 12 -20.39 -29.04 -7.28
C CYS A 12 -20.71 -27.62 -7.76
N GLY A 13 -21.76 -27.45 -8.57
CA GLY A 13 -22.24 -26.13 -9.00
C GLY A 13 -22.62 -25.23 -7.83
N ASP A 14 -23.43 -25.74 -6.89
CA ASP A 14 -23.84 -25.00 -5.69
C ASP A 14 -22.65 -24.58 -4.81
N TYR A 15 -21.64 -25.45 -4.68
CA TYR A 15 -20.41 -25.17 -3.93
C TYR A 15 -19.57 -24.07 -4.59
N MET A 16 -19.38 -24.14 -5.90
CA MET A 16 -18.63 -23.16 -6.67
C MET A 16 -19.30 -21.78 -6.64
N GLN A 17 -20.63 -21.74 -6.73
CA GLN A 17 -21.39 -20.50 -6.57
C GLN A 17 -21.19 -19.89 -5.18
N LYS A 18 -21.22 -20.71 -4.12
CA LYS A 18 -20.94 -20.24 -2.76
C LYS A 18 -19.51 -19.71 -2.60
N GLN A 19 -18.52 -20.37 -3.20
CA GLN A 19 -17.14 -19.86 -3.19
C GLN A 19 -17.02 -18.52 -3.90
N TYR A 20 -17.73 -18.35 -5.01
CA TYR A 20 -17.77 -17.10 -5.76
C TYR A 20 -18.40 -15.96 -4.94
N GLU A 21 -19.55 -16.21 -4.30
CA GLU A 21 -20.18 -15.25 -3.39
C GLU A 21 -19.27 -14.86 -2.22
N LEU A 22 -18.58 -15.84 -1.61
CA LEU A 22 -17.59 -15.59 -0.55
C LEU A 22 -16.41 -14.75 -1.05
N ALA A 23 -15.92 -15.00 -2.27
CA ALA A 23 -14.84 -14.21 -2.86
C ALA A 23 -15.28 -12.75 -3.07
N ILE A 24 -16.50 -12.53 -3.55
CA ILE A 24 -17.06 -11.18 -3.74
C ILE A 24 -17.23 -10.47 -2.39
N ASP A 25 -17.79 -11.13 -1.38
CA ASP A 25 -17.93 -10.58 -0.02
C ASP A 25 -16.57 -10.22 0.59
N ALA A 26 -15.57 -11.11 0.44
CA ALA A 26 -14.21 -10.85 0.90
C ALA A 26 -13.61 -9.59 0.23
N LYS A 27 -13.89 -9.36 -1.06
CA LYS A 27 -13.42 -8.17 -1.78
C LYS A 27 -14.06 -6.89 -1.27
N ASN A 28 -15.36 -6.92 -1.02
CA ASN A 28 -16.08 -5.78 -0.47
C ASN A 28 -15.54 -5.43 0.92
N LYS A 29 -15.38 -6.43 1.80
CA LYS A 29 -14.77 -6.26 3.12
C LYS A 29 -13.35 -5.71 3.04
N LEU A 30 -12.52 -6.19 2.10
CA LEU A 30 -11.19 -5.61 1.91
C LEU A 30 -11.28 -4.14 1.53
N ASN A 31 -12.11 -3.78 0.57
CA ASN A 31 -12.23 -2.39 0.11
C ASN A 31 -12.72 -1.47 1.23
N GLU A 32 -13.72 -1.89 2.01
CA GLU A 32 -14.18 -1.15 3.17
C GLU A 32 -13.08 -0.94 4.20
N ASN A 33 -12.34 -2.01 4.53
CA ASN A 33 -11.22 -1.92 5.47
C ASN A 33 -10.12 -1.01 4.94
N PHE A 34 -9.81 -1.07 3.64
CA PHE A 34 -8.84 -0.20 3.01
C PHE A 34 -9.23 1.26 3.15
N HIS A 35 -10.47 1.64 2.87
CA HIS A 35 -10.94 3.01 3.06
C HIS A 35 -10.85 3.48 4.52
N LYS A 36 -11.19 2.61 5.49
CA LYS A 36 -11.04 2.92 6.93
C LYS A 36 -9.58 3.19 7.31
N TRP A 37 -8.67 2.31 6.91
CA TRP A 37 -7.24 2.46 7.17
C TRP A 37 -6.64 3.68 6.48
N MET A 38 -7.05 3.94 5.25
CA MET A 38 -6.65 5.14 4.51
C MET A 38 -7.01 6.42 5.27
N SER A 39 -8.26 6.55 5.72
CA SER A 39 -8.71 7.68 6.52
C SER A 39 -7.92 7.82 7.82
N PHE A 40 -7.62 6.70 8.50
CA PHE A 40 -6.79 6.71 9.71
C PHE A 40 -5.38 7.27 9.42
N TYR A 41 -4.72 6.84 8.35
CA TYR A 41 -3.41 7.35 7.98
C TYR A 41 -3.42 8.83 7.60
N TYR A 42 -4.47 9.30 6.90
CA TYR A 42 -4.64 10.72 6.60
C TYR A 42 -4.73 11.54 7.90
N VAL A 43 -5.65 11.17 8.80
CA VAL A 43 -5.86 11.89 10.07
C VAL A 43 -4.59 11.87 10.93
N ALA A 44 -3.92 10.72 11.04
CA ALA A 44 -2.70 10.59 11.83
C ALA A 44 -1.57 11.46 11.27
N ASN A 45 -1.35 11.48 9.94
CA ASN A 45 -0.36 12.35 9.33
C ASN A 45 -0.70 13.83 9.51
N SER A 46 -1.97 14.21 9.33
CA SER A 46 -2.43 15.59 9.54
C SER A 46 -2.24 16.05 10.98
N ALA A 47 -2.52 15.20 11.96
CA ALA A 47 -2.33 15.52 13.37
C ALA A 47 -0.85 15.82 13.69
N ILE A 48 0.08 14.97 13.22
CA ILE A 48 1.52 15.19 13.41
C ILE A 48 1.97 16.48 12.73
N LEU A 49 1.51 16.73 11.50
CA LEU A 49 1.84 17.95 10.78
C LEU A 49 1.35 19.20 11.53
N LEU A 50 0.13 19.17 12.08
CA LEU A 50 -0.40 20.26 12.89
C LEU A 50 0.42 20.47 14.17
N SER A 51 0.84 19.39 14.85
CA SER A 51 1.72 19.49 16.02
C SER A 51 3.06 20.14 15.66
N VAL A 52 3.65 19.75 14.52
CA VAL A 52 4.89 20.33 13.99
C VAL A 52 4.73 21.83 13.70
N VAL A 53 3.66 22.22 13.01
CA VAL A 53 3.38 23.63 12.69
C VAL A 53 3.12 24.44 13.97
N GLY A 54 2.39 23.89 14.93
CA GLY A 54 2.14 24.52 16.23
C GLY A 54 3.44 24.80 16.99
N ILE A 55 4.37 23.84 16.99
CA ILE A 55 5.69 23.99 17.59
C ILE A 55 6.53 25.02 16.83
N ALA A 56 6.52 25.02 15.50
CA ALA A 56 7.28 25.98 14.70
C ALA A 56 6.87 27.44 14.96
N ASN A 57 5.61 27.66 15.33
CA ASN A 57 5.09 28.99 15.68
C ASN A 57 5.46 29.43 17.10
N GLN A 58 5.97 28.54 17.96
CA GLN A 58 6.47 28.85 19.30
C GLN A 58 8.01 28.88 19.28
N GLN A 59 8.63 29.86 19.94
CA GLN A 59 10.07 30.20 19.91
C GLN A 59 11.06 29.05 19.55
N ALA A 60 11.76 29.23 18.43
CA ALA A 60 12.38 28.20 17.58
C ALA A 60 13.52 27.33 18.17
N ASN A 61 14.16 27.71 19.29
CA ASN A 61 15.43 27.08 19.69
C ASN A 61 15.30 25.94 20.73
N MET A 62 14.16 25.83 21.42
CA MET A 62 13.94 24.83 22.47
C MET A 62 13.25 23.54 22.00
N CYS A 63 12.67 23.50 20.80
CA CYS A 63 11.81 22.40 20.39
C CYS A 63 12.37 21.51 19.27
N CYS A 64 13.66 21.61 18.94
CA CYS A 64 14.28 20.82 17.85
C CYS A 64 14.22 19.30 18.11
N GLU A 65 14.40 18.85 19.36
CA GLU A 65 14.31 17.42 19.70
C GLU A 65 12.88 16.89 19.55
N VAL A 66 11.88 17.66 19.99
CA VAL A 66 10.46 17.31 19.85
C VAL A 66 10.04 17.28 18.38
N SER A 67 10.48 18.28 17.60
CA SER A 67 10.24 18.35 16.16
C SER A 67 10.87 17.17 15.42
N PHE A 68 12.10 16.77 15.77
CA PHE A 68 12.73 15.57 15.22
C PHE A 68 11.97 14.30 15.58
N ALA A 69 11.55 14.14 16.85
CA ALA A 69 10.77 12.99 17.30
C ALA A 69 9.45 12.86 16.53
N LEU A 70 8.71 13.97 16.36
CA LEU A 70 7.49 14.00 15.56
C LEU A 70 7.74 13.66 14.09
N ALA A 71 8.85 14.14 13.51
CA ALA A 71 9.24 13.81 12.15
C ALA A 71 9.51 12.31 11.99
N VAL A 72 10.21 11.68 12.94
CA VAL A 72 10.46 10.23 12.95
C VAL A 72 9.14 9.45 13.04
N ILE A 73 8.19 9.88 13.88
CA ILE A 73 6.85 9.26 13.94
C ILE A 73 6.15 9.41 12.58
N GLY A 74 6.22 10.57 11.93
CA GLY A 74 5.69 10.79 10.58
C GLY A 74 6.32 9.86 9.53
N VAL A 75 7.63 9.62 9.59
CA VAL A 75 8.32 8.63 8.76
C VAL A 75 7.76 7.22 9.00
N VAL A 76 7.57 6.81 10.25
CA VAL A 76 7.02 5.48 10.58
C VAL A 76 5.58 5.31 10.08
N ILE A 77 4.72 6.29 10.32
CA ILE A 77 3.32 6.25 9.87
C ILE A 77 3.23 6.21 8.35
N SER A 78 4.05 6.99 7.64
CA SER A 78 4.09 6.98 6.17
C SER A 78 4.60 5.65 5.60
N ILE A 79 5.52 4.96 6.27
CA ILE A 79 5.92 3.59 5.91
C ILE A 79 4.73 2.64 6.03
N PHE A 80 4.01 2.65 7.17
CA PHE A 80 2.84 1.78 7.35
C PHE A 80 1.73 2.07 6.36
N TRP A 81 1.48 3.34 6.07
CA TRP A 81 0.51 3.74 5.06
C TRP A 81 0.86 3.16 3.69
N LYS A 82 2.11 3.35 3.26
CA LYS A 82 2.62 2.80 2.01
C LYS A 82 2.52 1.28 1.95
N LEU A 83 2.85 0.58 3.03
CA LEU A 83 2.70 -0.88 3.13
C LEU A 83 1.23 -1.31 3.01
N SER A 84 0.32 -0.59 3.62
CA SER A 84 -1.12 -0.83 3.49
C SER A 84 -1.61 -0.68 2.03
N CYS A 85 -1.19 0.39 1.34
CA CYS A 85 -1.50 0.57 -0.09
C CYS A 85 -0.93 -0.54 -0.96
N LYS A 86 0.32 -0.95 -0.71
CA LYS A 86 0.96 -2.04 -1.46
C LYS A 86 0.29 -3.38 -1.20
N GLY A 87 -0.07 -3.67 0.06
CA GLY A 87 -0.79 -4.87 0.45
C GLY A 87 -2.17 -4.96 -0.19
N HIS A 88 -2.91 -3.85 -0.23
CA HIS A 88 -4.20 -3.77 -0.91
C HIS A 88 -4.09 -4.06 -2.41
N LEU A 89 -3.09 -3.47 -3.09
CA LEU A 89 -2.82 -3.74 -4.51
C LEU A 89 -2.54 -5.23 -4.76
N TYR A 90 -1.64 -5.81 -3.96
CA TYR A 90 -1.26 -7.21 -4.07
C TYR A 90 -2.46 -8.15 -3.85
N TRP A 91 -3.22 -7.92 -2.77
CA TRP A 91 -4.40 -8.72 -2.50
C TRP A 91 -5.44 -8.55 -3.60
N SER A 92 -5.64 -7.32 -4.09
CA SER A 92 -6.60 -7.06 -5.16
C SER A 92 -6.23 -7.82 -6.43
N GLN A 93 -4.95 -7.90 -6.79
CA GLN A 93 -4.45 -8.66 -7.93
C GLN A 93 -4.67 -10.17 -7.76
N ASN A 94 -4.32 -10.74 -6.60
CA ASN A 94 -4.56 -12.15 -6.32
C ASN A 94 -6.06 -12.49 -6.35
N TRP A 95 -6.90 -11.57 -5.85
CA TRP A 95 -8.34 -11.73 -5.91
C TRP A 95 -8.89 -11.76 -7.35
N ILE A 96 -8.35 -10.91 -8.24
CA ILE A 96 -8.68 -10.95 -9.68
C ILE A 96 -8.45 -12.36 -10.23
N GLU A 97 -7.29 -12.94 -9.92
CA GLU A 97 -6.91 -14.26 -10.40
C GLU A 97 -7.84 -15.37 -9.86
N VAL A 98 -8.22 -15.30 -8.58
CA VAL A 98 -9.18 -16.23 -7.99
C VAL A 98 -10.54 -16.15 -8.68
N ILE A 99 -11.07 -14.94 -8.88
CA ILE A 99 -12.34 -14.74 -9.57
C ILE A 99 -12.26 -15.24 -11.01
N PHE A 100 -11.18 -14.94 -11.72
CA PHE A 100 -11.01 -15.38 -13.11
C PHE A 100 -11.10 -16.91 -13.23
N ARG A 101 -10.43 -17.64 -12.33
CA ARG A 101 -10.49 -19.12 -12.29
C ARG A 101 -11.90 -19.62 -11.93
N LEU A 102 -12.59 -18.96 -11.00
CA LEU A 102 -13.97 -19.33 -10.64
C LEU A 102 -14.94 -19.07 -11.80
N GLU A 103 -14.79 -17.95 -12.51
CA GLU A 103 -15.59 -17.58 -13.67
C GLU A 103 -15.39 -18.54 -14.85
N GLU A 104 -14.16 -18.97 -15.10
CA GLU A 104 -13.85 -19.96 -16.14
C GLU A 104 -14.54 -21.31 -15.84
N GLN A 105 -14.58 -21.71 -14.57
CA GLN A 105 -15.21 -22.95 -14.14
C GLN A 105 -16.74 -22.89 -14.12
N LEU A 106 -17.32 -21.76 -13.69
CA LEU A 106 -18.77 -21.58 -13.57
C LEU A 106 -19.44 -21.22 -14.91
N PHE A 107 -18.80 -20.38 -15.71
CA PHE A 107 -19.43 -19.72 -16.85
C PHE A 107 -18.77 -20.01 -18.19
N LYS A 108 -17.85 -20.98 -18.30
CA LYS A 108 -17.20 -21.48 -19.54
C LYS A 108 -17.36 -20.56 -20.78
N ASP A 109 -18.49 -20.68 -21.48
CA ASP A 109 -18.80 -19.96 -22.74
C ASP A 109 -19.79 -18.79 -22.61
N ASN A 110 -20.38 -18.57 -21.43
CA ASN A 110 -21.41 -17.57 -21.22
C ASN A 110 -20.81 -16.26 -20.68
N ASP A 111 -20.17 -15.52 -21.58
CA ASP A 111 -19.50 -14.25 -21.28
C ASP A 111 -20.42 -13.19 -20.67
N GLN A 112 -21.75 -13.30 -20.77
CA GLN A 112 -22.67 -12.34 -20.18
C GLN A 112 -22.64 -12.30 -18.64
N PHE A 113 -22.17 -13.36 -17.99
CA PHE A 113 -22.17 -13.49 -16.53
C PHE A 113 -20.80 -13.30 -15.87
N LYS A 114 -19.74 -13.12 -16.66
CA LYS A 114 -18.37 -12.87 -16.16
C LYS A 114 -18.25 -11.40 -15.73
N ILE A 115 -17.85 -11.11 -14.49
CA ILE A 115 -17.62 -9.74 -14.03
C ILE A 115 -16.55 -9.07 -14.89
N TYR A 116 -15.51 -9.82 -15.28
CA TYR A 116 -14.43 -9.28 -16.11
C TYR A 116 -14.83 -9.03 -17.56
N SER A 117 -15.86 -9.67 -18.11
CA SER A 117 -16.32 -9.36 -19.47
C SER A 117 -16.94 -7.96 -19.57
N ILE A 118 -17.56 -7.48 -18.48
CA ILE A 118 -18.12 -6.13 -18.35
C ILE A 118 -16.99 -5.09 -18.42
N PHE A 119 -15.84 -5.38 -17.80
CA PHE A 119 -14.67 -4.51 -17.82
C PHE A 119 -13.85 -4.68 -19.11
N SER A 120 -13.65 -5.89 -19.63
CA SER A 120 -12.78 -6.17 -20.78
C SER A 120 -13.38 -5.70 -22.11
N LYS A 121 -14.70 -5.82 -22.31
CA LYS A 121 -15.38 -5.32 -23.52
C LYS A 121 -15.26 -3.80 -23.70
N LYS A 122 -15.14 -3.05 -22.60
CA LYS A 122 -14.90 -1.59 -22.63
C LYS A 122 -13.42 -1.22 -22.75
N VAL A 123 -12.50 -2.12 -22.39
CA VAL A 123 -11.05 -1.86 -22.41
C VAL A 123 -10.43 -2.11 -23.80
N HIS A 124 -10.99 -3.01 -24.61
CA HIS A 124 -10.45 -3.30 -25.94
C HIS A 124 -10.85 -2.31 -27.05
N SER A 125 -11.85 -1.43 -26.83
CA SER A 125 -12.35 -0.53 -27.87
C SER A 125 -11.69 0.86 -27.89
N GLU A 126 -10.99 1.26 -26.84
CA GLU A 126 -10.37 2.58 -26.75
C GLU A 126 -8.94 2.47 -26.22
N LYS A 127 -7.95 2.76 -27.08
CA LYS A 127 -6.58 3.07 -26.67
C LYS A 127 -6.62 4.25 -25.69
N ARG A 128 -6.66 3.97 -24.38
CA ARG A 128 -6.51 5.00 -23.35
C ARG A 128 -5.14 4.85 -22.73
N ASP A 129 -4.23 5.72 -23.16
CA ASP A 129 -2.84 5.82 -22.69
C ASP A 129 -2.70 6.29 -21.22
N PHE A 130 -3.78 6.25 -20.41
CA PHE A 130 -3.77 6.68 -19.03
C PHE A 130 -4.44 5.64 -18.11
N ASN A 131 -3.80 4.48 -17.98
CA ASN A 131 -4.27 3.39 -17.11
C ASN A 131 -3.79 3.57 -15.65
N VAL A 132 -4.02 4.76 -15.07
CA VAL A 132 -3.71 5.06 -13.67
C VAL A 132 -4.92 4.73 -12.81
N SER A 133 -4.94 3.52 -12.27
CA SER A 133 -5.96 3.12 -11.29
C SER A 133 -5.81 3.93 -9.99
N THR A 134 -6.91 4.33 -9.36
CA THR A 134 -6.94 5.05 -8.08
C THR A 134 -5.99 4.46 -7.01
N PRO A 135 -5.90 3.13 -6.81
CA PRO A 135 -4.98 2.55 -5.83
C PRO A 135 -3.49 2.80 -6.14
N LYS A 136 -3.10 2.85 -7.43
CA LYS A 136 -1.73 3.22 -7.84
C LYS A 136 -1.44 4.68 -7.51
N LEU A 137 -2.40 5.57 -7.76
CA LEU A 137 -2.28 6.99 -7.41
C LEU A 137 -2.11 7.18 -5.89
N THR A 138 -2.91 6.47 -5.09
CA THR A 138 -2.80 6.50 -3.62
C THR A 138 -1.45 5.97 -3.14
N LEU A 139 -0.91 4.93 -3.79
CA LEU A 139 0.44 4.45 -3.50
C LEU A 139 1.48 5.53 -3.80
N TYR A 140 1.44 6.19 -4.96
CA TYR A 140 2.35 7.31 -5.28
C TYR A 140 2.23 8.45 -4.27
N PHE A 141 1.01 8.77 -3.84
CA PHE A 141 0.79 9.78 -2.82
C PHE A 141 1.49 9.41 -1.49
N SER A 142 1.41 8.14 -1.07
CA SER A 142 2.13 7.68 0.13
C SER A 142 3.65 7.80 0.01
N TYR A 143 4.22 7.65 -1.20
CA TYR A 143 5.65 7.88 -1.45
C TYR A 143 6.02 9.35 -1.26
N ILE A 144 5.21 10.27 -1.77
CA ILE A 144 5.43 11.71 -1.64
C ILE A 144 5.39 12.10 -0.16
N VAL A 145 4.38 11.65 0.59
CA VAL A 145 4.27 11.94 2.03
C VAL A 145 5.49 11.41 2.80
N HIS A 146 5.91 10.18 2.51
CA HIS A 146 7.09 9.60 3.14
C HIS A 146 8.37 10.41 2.85
N PHE A 147 8.59 10.76 1.58
CA PHE A 147 9.74 11.55 1.16
C PHE A 147 9.76 12.93 1.84
N SER A 148 8.60 13.58 1.94
CA SER A 148 8.46 14.86 2.64
C SER A 148 8.84 14.76 4.11
N TRP A 149 8.43 13.70 4.82
CA TRP A 149 8.82 13.49 6.22
C TRP A 149 10.32 13.24 6.39
N VAL A 150 10.92 12.45 5.48
CA VAL A 150 12.37 12.23 5.49
C VAL A 150 13.11 13.54 5.29
N ILE A 151 12.75 14.34 4.28
CA ILE A 151 13.37 15.66 4.06
C ILE A 151 13.21 16.55 5.29
N TYR A 152 11.99 16.65 5.82
CA TYR A 152 11.69 17.49 6.97
C TYR A 152 12.55 17.11 8.18
N SER A 153 12.76 15.81 8.42
CA SER A 153 13.55 15.32 9.56
C SER A 153 15.05 15.65 9.50
N ILE A 154 15.61 15.96 8.31
CA ILE A 154 17.04 16.28 8.15
C ILE A 154 17.40 17.59 8.85
N PHE A 155 16.55 18.61 8.76
CA PHE A 155 16.83 19.93 9.32
C PHE A 155 16.96 19.93 10.86
N PRO A 156 16.00 19.42 11.64
CA PRO A 156 16.15 19.35 13.09
C PRO A 156 17.25 18.37 13.50
N LEU A 157 17.48 17.27 12.76
CA LEU A 157 18.61 16.38 12.98
C LEU A 157 19.95 17.10 12.82
N TRP A 158 20.09 17.93 11.79
CA TRP A 158 21.30 18.74 11.55
C TRP A 158 21.58 19.70 12.72
N ILE A 159 20.55 20.37 13.24
CA ILE A 159 20.67 21.28 14.39
C ILE A 159 21.08 20.52 15.65
N ILE A 160 20.44 19.37 15.93
CA ILE A 160 20.78 18.50 17.06
C ILE A 160 22.24 18.06 16.97
N LEU A 161 22.66 17.53 15.81
CA LEU A 161 24.04 17.10 15.59
C LEU A 161 25.05 18.25 15.74
N ARG A 162 24.70 19.47 15.29
CA ARG A 162 25.55 20.66 15.49
C ARG A 162 25.69 21.01 16.98
N ARG A 163 24.63 20.87 17.78
CA ARG A 163 24.64 21.17 19.22
C ARG A 163 25.54 20.20 20.00
N TYR A 164 25.46 18.90 19.70
CA TYR A 164 26.25 17.87 20.39
C TYR A 164 27.69 17.77 19.87
N PHE A 165 27.92 17.99 18.57
CA PHE A 165 29.23 17.93 17.93
C PHE A 165 29.69 19.33 17.50
N ASN A 166 30.02 20.17 18.49
CA ASN A 166 30.26 21.61 18.28
C ASN A 166 31.58 21.93 17.53
N SER A 167 32.47 20.94 17.29
CA SER A 167 33.75 21.16 16.57
C SER A 167 34.26 19.96 15.75
N TYR A 168 33.80 18.73 16.02
CA TYR A 168 34.30 17.54 15.34
C TYR A 168 33.57 17.27 14.01
N CYS A 169 34.36 17.28 12.94
CA CYS A 169 34.15 16.78 11.58
C CYS A 169 32.72 16.91 11.01
N LEU A 170 32.52 17.90 10.14
CA LEU A 170 31.38 17.97 9.21
C LEU A 170 31.12 16.62 8.52
N VAL A 171 32.19 15.87 8.21
CA VAL A 171 32.15 14.52 7.65
C VAL A 171 31.37 13.55 8.54
N LEU A 172 31.59 13.54 9.85
CA LEU A 172 30.90 12.63 10.78
C LEU A 172 29.40 12.94 10.85
N ARG A 173 29.02 14.22 10.80
CA ARG A 173 27.62 14.65 10.72
C ARG A 173 26.95 14.19 9.42
N CYS A 174 27.64 14.35 8.29
CA CYS A 174 27.18 13.86 7.00
C CYS A 174 27.04 12.33 6.98
N ILE A 175 27.96 11.59 7.61
CA ILE A 175 27.87 10.13 7.75
C ILE A 175 26.64 9.73 8.55
N ILE A 176 26.37 10.36 9.70
CA ILE A 176 25.18 10.04 10.51
C ILE A 176 23.89 10.31 9.74
N ILE A 177 23.80 11.44 9.04
CA ILE A 177 22.63 11.77 8.22
C ILE A 177 22.48 10.78 7.06
N PHE A 178 23.59 10.41 6.40
CA PHE A 178 23.56 9.42 5.34
C PHE A 178 23.08 8.05 5.86
N ILE A 179 23.59 7.59 7.00
CA ILE A 179 23.14 6.35 7.65
C ILE A 179 21.64 6.44 7.99
N TYR A 180 21.17 7.57 8.53
CA TYR A 180 19.76 7.77 8.82
C TYR A 180 18.87 7.71 7.57
N ILE A 181 19.27 8.38 6.49
CA ILE A 181 18.57 8.33 5.20
C ILE A 181 18.55 6.88 4.68
N VAL A 182 19.70 6.20 4.70
CA VAL A 182 19.79 4.80 4.31
C VAL A 182 18.82 3.98 5.14
N ILE A 183 18.79 4.08 6.47
CA ILE A 183 17.84 3.32 7.32
C ILE A 183 16.38 3.64 6.98
N ALA A 184 16.03 4.91 6.80
CA ALA A 184 14.67 5.34 6.44
C ALA A 184 14.21 4.71 5.12
N PHE A 185 15.10 4.64 4.13
CA PHE A 185 14.83 3.96 2.86
C PHE A 185 15.01 2.44 2.93
N TRP A 186 15.89 1.90 3.78
CA TRP A 186 16.18 0.47 3.88
C TRP A 186 15.07 -0.29 4.61
N GLY A 187 14.35 0.40 5.51
CA GLY A 187 13.07 -0.09 6.05
C GLY A 187 12.08 -0.50 4.95
N HIS A 188 12.16 0.13 3.76
CA HIS A 188 11.38 -0.31 2.59
C HIS A 188 11.81 -1.67 2.03
N SER A 189 13.12 -1.94 2.01
CA SER A 189 13.71 -3.17 1.45
C SER A 189 13.51 -4.38 2.36
N LEU A 190 13.69 -4.23 3.67
CA LEU A 190 13.47 -5.31 4.65
C LEU A 190 12.03 -5.84 4.58
N PHE A 191 11.04 -4.96 4.49
CA PHE A 191 9.64 -5.38 4.37
C PHE A 191 9.28 -5.87 2.95
N ARG A 192 10.00 -5.45 1.91
CA ARG A 192 9.85 -6.01 0.56
C ARG A 192 10.15 -7.51 0.55
N ASN A 193 11.19 -7.94 1.25
CA ASN A 193 11.61 -9.34 1.28
C ASN A 193 10.69 -10.22 2.15
N ASN A 194 10.13 -9.68 3.24
CA ASN A 194 9.20 -10.41 4.12
C ASN A 194 7.78 -10.54 3.55
N LEU A 195 7.38 -9.68 2.60
CA LEU A 195 6.12 -9.80 1.86
C LEU A 195 6.25 -10.60 0.56
N LYS A 196 7.43 -11.16 0.26
CA LYS A 196 7.62 -12.08 -0.86
C LYS A 196 6.96 -13.42 -0.52
N SER A 197 5.63 -13.44 -0.63
CA SER A 197 4.84 -14.66 -0.49
C SER A 197 5.07 -15.56 -1.72
N ARG A 198 4.87 -16.86 -1.53
CA ARG A 198 5.30 -18.02 -2.31
C ARG A 198 4.83 -18.09 -3.79
N THR A 199 4.24 -17.02 -4.34
CA THR A 199 3.62 -16.97 -5.67
C THR A 199 4.31 -16.05 -6.68
N ASP A 200 5.35 -15.30 -6.30
CA ASP A 200 6.14 -14.44 -7.22
C ASP A 200 6.83 -15.21 -8.37
N GLY A 201 6.71 -16.53 -8.44
CA GLY A 201 7.27 -17.38 -9.49
C GLY A 201 6.34 -17.64 -10.69
N SER A 202 5.06 -17.22 -10.65
CA SER A 202 4.12 -17.54 -11.73
C SER A 202 3.17 -16.37 -12.03
N HIS A 203 3.32 -15.80 -13.23
CA HIS A 203 2.40 -14.90 -13.93
C HIS A 203 2.40 -13.41 -13.54
N THR A 204 3.33 -12.67 -14.12
CA THR A 204 3.15 -11.26 -14.46
C THR A 204 2.18 -11.15 -15.64
N LEU A 205 0.87 -11.05 -15.36
CA LEU A 205 -0.16 -10.85 -16.40
C LEU A 205 -0.39 -9.38 -16.78
N PHE A 206 0.43 -8.46 -16.30
CA PHE A 206 0.39 -7.05 -16.67
C PHE A 206 1.81 -6.46 -16.63
N GLU A 207 2.61 -6.77 -17.64
CA GLU A 207 3.57 -5.81 -18.20
C GLU A 207 2.87 -4.96 -19.25
#